data_AF-A0A0F8ZL29-F1
#
_entry.id   AF-A0A0F8ZL29-F1
#
_cell.length_a   1.000
_cell.length_b   1.000
_cell.length_c   1.000
_cell.angle_alpha   90.00
_cell.angle_beta   90.00
_cell.angle_gamma   90.00
#
_symmetry.space_group_name_H-M   'P 1'
#
loop_
_entity.id
_entity.type
_entity.pdbx_description
1 polymer ?
#
loop_
_entity_poly.entity_id
_entity_poly.type
_entity_poly.pdbx_seq_one_letter_code
_entity_poly.pdbx_strand_id
1 'polypeptide(L)'
;MRPRSHQRSGSTLRGEIPSVVVLAEDTGEADQIVQALSRLNSGRLLRFSHASELATNIPTTQVDLVVLAANDSPECIRGVLKWTRRQWSECLSLVVGWHSGGPTELAARENGALFFLRPVSSDSWNAVMMGVLRYQGYKLSNA
;
A
#
# COMPACT_ATOMS: atom_id res chain seq x y z
N MET A 1 4.73 -23.66 35.08
CA MET A 1 4.71 -23.12 33.71
C MET A 1 3.26 -23.00 33.27
N ARG A 2 2.71 -21.79 33.15
CA ARG A 2 1.38 -21.55 32.57
C ARG A 2 1.57 -21.05 31.13
N PRO A 3 0.80 -21.54 30.15
CA PRO A 3 0.93 -21.07 28.77
C PRO A 3 0.41 -19.64 28.68
N ARG A 4 1.23 -18.75 28.09
CA ARG A 4 0.80 -17.40 27.71
C ARG A 4 -0.21 -17.52 26.59
N SER A 5 -1.48 -17.29 26.90
CA SER A 5 -2.51 -17.01 25.92
C SER A 5 -2.13 -15.72 25.18
N HIS A 6 -1.80 -15.85 23.90
CA HIS A 6 -1.83 -14.71 22.98
C HIS A 6 -3.28 -14.24 22.87
N GLN A 7 -3.65 -13.26 23.71
CA GLN A 7 -4.78 -12.39 23.44
C GLN A 7 -4.52 -11.72 22.10
N ARG A 8 -5.21 -12.19 21.06
CA ARG A 8 -5.43 -11.40 19.84
C ARG A 8 -6.10 -10.10 20.29
N SER A 9 -5.35 -9.01 20.18
CA SER A 9 -5.84 -7.66 20.37
C SER A 9 -7.14 -7.51 19.58
N GLY A 10 -8.21 -7.06 20.25
CA GLY A 10 -9.50 -6.86 19.63
C GLY A 10 -9.36 -5.90 18.44
N SER A 11 -9.65 -6.37 17.24
CA SER A 11 -9.75 -5.52 16.06
C SER A 11 -11.01 -4.67 16.22
N THR A 12 -10.88 -3.51 16.87
CA THR A 12 -11.87 -2.46 16.78
C THR A 12 -11.96 -2.08 15.30
N LEU A 13 -13.11 -2.34 14.68
CA LEU A 13 -13.32 -2.01 13.27
C LEU A 13 -13.02 -0.51 13.09
N ARG A 14 -12.07 -0.15 12.21
CA ARG A 14 -11.87 1.26 11.87
C ARG A 14 -13.14 1.75 11.18
N GLY A 15 -13.81 2.73 11.77
CA GLY A 15 -14.94 3.44 11.15
C GLY A 15 -14.50 4.46 10.10
N GLU A 16 -13.20 4.60 9.86
CA GLU A 16 -12.62 5.49 8.86
C GLU A 16 -12.66 4.86 7.46
N ILE A 17 -12.32 5.65 6.44
CA ILE A 17 -12.21 5.19 5.05
C ILE A 17 -10.72 4.87 4.80
N PRO A 18 -10.33 3.77 4.13
CA PRO A 18 -8.92 3.44 3.94
C PRO A 18 -8.22 4.50 3.11
N SER A 19 -7.01 4.87 3.50
CA SER A 19 -6.18 5.85 2.79
C SER A 19 -5.06 5.13 2.05
N VAL A 20 -5.05 5.28 0.73
CA VAL A 20 -4.02 4.72 -0.16
C VAL A 20 -3.16 5.87 -0.69
N VAL A 21 -1.85 5.71 -0.59
CA VAL A 21 -0.86 6.61 -1.19
C VAL A 21 -0.24 5.92 -2.41
N VAL A 22 -0.17 6.61 -3.54
CA VAL A 22 0.48 6.12 -4.76
C VAL A 22 1.58 7.09 -5.17
N LEU A 23 2.78 6.56 -5.36
CA LEU A 23 3.89 7.24 -6.02
C LEU A 23 3.95 6.71 -7.45
N ALA A 24 3.53 7.51 -8.42
CA ALA A 24 3.51 7.12 -9.84
C ALA A 24 3.71 8.34 -10.74
N GLU A 25 4.65 8.23 -11.68
CA GLU A 25 4.92 9.28 -12.67
C GLU A 25 3.74 9.44 -13.63
N ASP A 26 3.20 8.33 -14.14
CA ASP A 26 2.00 8.32 -14.97
C ASP A 26 0.71 8.08 -14.15
N THR A 27 -0.44 8.29 -14.81
CA THR A 27 -1.75 8.15 -14.16
C THR A 27 -2.29 6.72 -14.22
N GLY A 28 -1.69 5.82 -14.98
CA GLY A 28 -2.27 4.53 -15.33
C GLY A 28 -2.55 3.66 -14.10
N GLU A 29 -1.58 3.46 -13.22
CA GLU A 29 -1.78 2.69 -11.99
C GLU A 29 -2.68 3.43 -11.01
N ALA A 30 -2.57 4.76 -10.93
CA ALA A 30 -3.41 5.57 -10.05
C ALA A 30 -4.90 5.40 -10.43
N ASP A 31 -5.23 5.49 -11.72
CA ASP A 31 -6.59 5.34 -12.24
C ASP A 31 -7.14 3.93 -11.98
N GLN A 32 -6.31 2.90 -12.15
CA GLN A 32 -6.71 1.52 -11.84
C GLN A 32 -7.00 1.33 -10.35
N ILE A 33 -6.22 1.96 -9.47
CA ILE A 33 -6.46 1.93 -8.02
C ILE A 33 -7.74 2.70 -7.68
N VAL A 34 -7.99 3.88 -8.28
CA VAL A 34 -9.25 4.62 -8.11
C VAL A 34 -10.45 3.76 -8.50
N GLN A 35 -10.35 3.04 -9.63
CA GLN A 35 -11.41 2.14 -10.08
C GLN A 35 -11.63 0.99 -9.08
N ALA A 36 -10.57 0.39 -8.56
CA ALA A 36 -10.66 -0.67 -7.55
C ALA A 36 -11.31 -0.17 -6.25
N LEU A 37 -10.90 1.02 -5.75
CA LEU A 37 -11.50 1.65 -4.57
C LEU A 37 -12.98 1.99 -4.79
N SER A 38 -13.33 2.50 -5.98
CA SER A 38 -14.70 2.86 -6.34
C SER A 38 -15.62 1.64 -6.37
N ARG A 39 -15.15 0.49 -6.88
CA ARG A 39 -15.91 -0.78 -6.86
C ARG A 39 -16.19 -1.28 -5.43
N LEU A 40 -15.33 -0.93 -4.49
CA LEU A 40 -15.47 -1.28 -3.08
C LEU A 40 -16.26 -0.21 -2.31
N ASN A 41 -16.71 0.85 -3.00
CA ASN A 41 -17.38 2.03 -2.44
C ASN A 41 -16.64 2.59 -1.20
N SER A 42 -15.31 2.55 -1.25
CA SER A 42 -14.47 2.81 -0.08
C SER A 42 -13.07 3.18 -0.51
N GLY A 43 -12.54 4.25 0.07
CA GLY A 43 -11.14 4.63 -0.03
C GLY A 43 -10.92 6.08 -0.38
N ARG A 44 -9.74 6.57 -0.03
CA ARG A 44 -9.18 7.82 -0.53
C ARG A 44 -7.84 7.51 -1.18
N LEU A 45 -7.60 8.09 -2.34
CA LEU A 45 -6.30 8.04 -3.01
C LEU A 45 -5.58 9.37 -2.84
N LEU A 46 -4.33 9.30 -2.39
CA LEU A 46 -3.38 10.42 -2.40
C LEU A 46 -2.28 10.08 -3.40
N ARG A 47 -2.11 10.91 -4.42
CA ARG A 47 -1.13 10.68 -5.48
C ARG A 47 0.03 11.66 -5.33
N PHE A 48 1.23 11.13 -5.50
CA PHE A 48 2.48 11.87 -5.59
C PHE A 48 3.24 11.37 -6.81
N SER A 49 4.02 12.24 -7.45
CA SER A 49 4.85 11.83 -8.59
C SER A 49 6.17 11.21 -8.11
N HIS A 50 6.70 11.70 -6.99
CA HIS A 50 7.98 11.29 -6.44
C HIS A 50 7.98 11.19 -4.91
N ALA A 51 8.95 10.44 -4.38
CA ALA A 51 9.15 10.29 -2.94
C ALA A 51 9.45 11.60 -2.20
N SER A 52 10.16 12.53 -2.84
CA SER A 52 10.47 13.85 -2.29
C SER A 52 9.20 14.68 -2.03
N GLU A 53 8.21 14.55 -2.91
CA GLU A 53 6.92 15.22 -2.78
C GLU A 53 6.14 14.67 -1.58
N LEU A 54 6.14 13.34 -1.40
CA LEU A 54 5.54 12.69 -0.23
C LEU A 54 6.22 13.12 1.07
N ALA A 55 7.54 13.25 1.08
CA ALA A 55 8.31 13.65 2.26
C ALA A 55 8.04 15.11 2.68
N THR A 56 7.65 15.96 1.75
CA THR A 56 7.33 17.38 2.01
C THR A 56 5.84 17.60 2.30
N ASN A 57 4.97 16.70 1.84
CA ASN A 57 3.52 16.76 2.00
C ASN A 57 3.00 15.51 2.71
N ILE A 58 3.58 15.20 3.87
CA ILE A 58 3.27 13.98 4.62
C ILE A 58 1.79 14.00 5.02
N PRO A 59 0.99 13.00 4.62
CA PRO A 59 -0.37 12.86 5.09
C PRO A 59 -0.43 12.80 6.62
N THR A 60 -1.27 13.64 7.23
CA THR A 60 -1.46 13.68 8.69
C THR A 60 -2.30 12.52 9.21
N THR A 61 -3.05 11.87 8.33
CA THR A 61 -3.88 10.70 8.63
C THR A 61 -3.08 9.41 8.49
N GLN A 62 -3.52 8.34 9.15
CA GLN A 62 -3.00 7.00 8.90
C GLN A 62 -3.12 6.63 7.41
N VAL A 63 -2.08 6.01 6.88
CA VAL A 63 -2.07 5.40 5.55
C VAL A 63 -2.11 3.89 5.71
N ASP A 64 -2.99 3.24 4.96
CA ASP A 64 -3.22 1.80 5.02
C ASP A 64 -2.43 1.03 3.96
N LEU A 65 -2.17 1.68 2.84
CA LEU A 65 -1.40 1.15 1.72
C LEU A 65 -0.56 2.25 1.06
N VAL A 66 0.73 1.98 0.87
CA VAL A 66 1.62 2.73 -0.02
C VAL A 66 1.94 1.88 -1.24
N VAL A 67 1.74 2.45 -2.43
CA VAL A 67 2.09 1.85 -3.71
C VAL A 67 3.23 2.65 -4.34
N LEU A 68 4.35 1.98 -4.60
CA LEU A 68 5.50 2.52 -5.32
C LEU A 68 5.44 2.01 -6.76
N ALA A 69 4.90 2.84 -7.64
CA ALA A 69 4.80 2.61 -9.08
C ALA A 69 5.62 3.63 -9.88
N ALA A 70 6.53 4.38 -9.27
CA ALA A 70 7.53 5.14 -10.01
C ALA A 70 8.65 4.21 -10.53
N ASN A 71 9.33 4.60 -11.60
CA ASN A 71 10.51 3.88 -12.11
C ASN A 71 11.76 4.27 -11.29
N ASP A 72 11.62 4.27 -9.97
CA ASP A 72 12.65 4.66 -9.01
C ASP A 72 13.79 3.64 -8.94
N SER A 73 14.98 4.10 -8.57
CA SER A 73 16.10 3.21 -8.30
C SER A 73 15.82 2.28 -7.11
N PRO A 74 16.44 1.09 -7.05
CA PRO A 74 16.31 0.20 -5.90
C PRO A 74 16.67 0.86 -4.56
N GLU A 75 17.67 1.74 -4.55
CA GLU A 75 18.10 2.49 -3.36
C GLU A 75 17.02 3.45 -2.88
N CYS A 76 16.38 4.16 -3.81
CA CYS A 76 15.25 5.04 -3.54
C CYS A 76 14.09 4.24 -2.92
N ILE A 77 13.72 3.11 -3.55
CA ILE A 77 12.66 2.21 -3.05
C ILE A 77 12.95 1.76 -1.62
N ARG A 78 14.17 1.30 -1.32
CA ARG A 78 14.55 0.91 0.05
C ARG A 78 14.40 2.08 1.03
N GLY A 79 14.81 3.27 0.62
CA GLY A 79 14.67 4.49 1.43
C GLY A 79 13.22 4.79 1.75
N VAL A 80 12.35 4.79 0.74
CA VAL A 80 10.92 5.07 0.89
C VAL A 80 10.23 4.02 1.75
N LEU A 81 10.51 2.73 1.55
CA LEU A 81 9.89 1.66 2.34
C LEU A 81 10.32 1.71 3.82
N LYS A 82 11.60 1.97 4.09
CA LYS A 82 12.10 2.17 5.46
C LYS A 82 11.46 3.38 6.12
N TRP A 83 11.33 4.49 5.39
CA TRP A 83 10.68 5.70 5.88
C TRP A 83 9.19 5.45 6.15
N THR A 84 8.48 4.83 5.21
CA THR A 84 7.06 4.47 5.29
C THR A 84 6.78 3.65 6.54
N ARG A 85 7.58 2.60 6.81
CA ARG A 85 7.42 1.77 8.00
C ARG A 85 7.63 2.54 9.31
N ARG A 86 8.47 3.57 9.31
CA ARG A 86 8.68 4.43 10.49
C ARG A 86 7.53 5.40 10.71
N GLN A 87 6.95 5.94 9.64
CA GLN A 87 5.84 6.90 9.72
C GLN A 87 4.50 6.20 9.97
N TRP A 88 4.26 5.09 9.28
CA TRP A 88 3.01 4.33 9.33
C TRP A 88 3.32 2.85 9.57
N SER A 89 3.50 2.48 10.83
CA SER A 89 3.98 1.14 11.24
C SER A 89 3.07 -0.01 10.83
N GLU A 90 1.76 0.26 10.64
CA GLU A 90 0.75 -0.72 10.22
C GLU A 90 0.43 -0.66 8.73
N CYS A 91 1.11 0.20 7.96
CA CYS A 91 0.86 0.38 6.54
C CYS A 91 1.38 -0.81 5.73
N LEU A 92 0.55 -1.32 4.82
CA LEU A 92 1.01 -2.25 3.81
C LEU A 92 1.80 -1.49 2.74
N SER A 93 2.82 -2.13 2.18
CA SER A 93 3.61 -1.54 1.09
C SER A 93 3.57 -2.46 -0.12
N LEU A 94 3.43 -1.87 -1.30
CA LEU A 94 3.42 -2.57 -2.57
C LEU A 94 4.33 -1.84 -3.55
N VAL A 95 5.10 -2.59 -4.33
CA VAL A 95 5.97 -2.07 -5.39
C VAL A 95 5.53 -2.65 -6.72
N VAL A 96 5.46 -1.80 -7.75
CA VAL A 96 5.14 -2.17 -9.12
C VAL A 96 6.38 -1.99 -9.99
N GLY A 97 6.88 -3.07 -10.58
CA GLY A 97 8.08 -3.07 -11.41
C GLY A 97 7.86 -3.67 -12.79
N TRP A 98 8.84 -3.50 -13.68
CA TRP A 98 8.81 -4.04 -15.05
C TRP A 98 9.38 -5.46 -15.16
N HIS A 99 10.30 -5.84 -14.27
CA HIS A 99 11.05 -7.09 -14.36
C HIS A 99 11.09 -7.81 -13.01
N SER A 100 10.93 -9.13 -13.02
CA SER A 100 11.09 -9.98 -11.85
C SER A 100 12.53 -10.47 -11.70
N GLY A 101 12.91 -10.86 -10.49
CA GLY A 101 14.25 -11.35 -10.13
C GLY A 101 15.31 -10.25 -10.12
N GLY A 102 14.93 -8.99 -10.36
CA GLY A 102 15.84 -7.86 -10.43
C GLY A 102 16.04 -7.15 -9.08
N PRO A 103 16.96 -6.17 -9.04
CA PRO A 103 17.25 -5.38 -7.84
C PRO A 103 16.02 -4.68 -7.24
N THR A 104 15.08 -4.25 -8.08
CA THR A 104 13.82 -3.61 -7.67
C THR A 104 12.93 -4.55 -6.86
N GLU A 105 12.71 -5.78 -7.34
CA GLU A 105 11.92 -6.78 -6.61
C GLU A 105 12.61 -7.17 -5.30
N LEU A 106 13.92 -7.34 -5.34
CA LEU A 106 14.70 -7.66 -4.14
C LEU A 106 14.57 -6.55 -3.09
N ALA A 107 14.73 -5.29 -3.49
CA ALA A 107 14.55 -4.12 -2.63
C ALA A 107 13.15 -4.07 -1.99
N ALA A 108 12.10 -4.40 -2.75
CA ALA A 108 10.74 -4.48 -2.26
C ALA A 108 10.60 -5.56 -1.18
N ARG A 109 11.00 -6.79 -1.49
CA ARG A 109 10.83 -7.97 -0.62
C ARG A 109 11.66 -7.88 0.67
N GLU A 110 12.91 -7.43 0.58
CA GLU A 110 13.78 -7.21 1.75
C GLU A 110 13.17 -6.23 2.76
N ASN A 111 12.34 -5.31 2.28
CA ASN A 111 11.65 -4.32 3.11
C ASN A 111 10.17 -4.68 3.33
N GLY A 112 9.80 -5.95 3.14
CA GLY A 112 8.48 -6.50 3.46
C GLY A 112 7.34 -5.97 2.59
N ALA A 113 7.64 -5.39 1.44
CA ALA A 113 6.63 -4.96 0.48
C ALA A 113 6.19 -6.13 -0.42
N LEU A 114 4.93 -6.10 -0.84
CA LEU A 114 4.44 -6.90 -1.96
C LEU A 114 5.09 -6.38 -3.25
N PHE A 115 5.26 -7.26 -4.23
CA PHE A 115 5.82 -6.89 -5.53
C PHE A 115 4.91 -7.41 -6.65
N PHE A 116 4.50 -6.52 -7.55
CA PHE A 116 3.77 -6.84 -8.76
C PHE A 116 4.53 -6.42 -10.01
N LEU A 117 4.34 -7.20 -11.09
CA LEU A 117 4.85 -6.88 -12.41
C LEU A 117 3.82 -6.07 -13.19
N ARG A 118 4.32 -5.14 -14.02
CA ARG A 118 3.52 -4.47 -15.04
C ARG A 118 3.26 -5.38 -16.24
N PRO A 119 2.07 -5.26 -16.87
CA PRO A 119 0.91 -4.54 -16.38
C PRO A 119 0.24 -5.27 -15.21
N VAL A 120 -0.24 -4.54 -14.21
CA VAL A 120 -0.99 -5.13 -13.08
C VAL A 120 -2.44 -5.34 -13.50
N SER A 121 -2.96 -6.55 -13.30
CA SER A 121 -4.35 -6.84 -13.66
C SER A 121 -5.34 -6.17 -12.71
N SER A 122 -6.54 -5.85 -13.20
CA SER A 122 -7.61 -5.31 -12.35
C SER A 122 -7.99 -6.24 -11.20
N ASP A 123 -7.92 -7.56 -11.40
CA ASP A 123 -8.20 -8.54 -10.36
C ASP A 123 -7.15 -8.52 -9.25
N SER A 124 -5.88 -8.31 -9.62
CA SER A 124 -4.79 -8.12 -8.66
C SER A 124 -5.01 -6.88 -7.81
N TRP A 125 -5.41 -5.75 -8.44
CA TRP A 125 -5.74 -4.54 -7.69
C TRP A 125 -6.92 -4.74 -6.75
N ASN A 126 -8.02 -5.33 -7.24
CA ASN A 126 -9.19 -5.63 -6.41
C ASN A 126 -8.81 -6.52 -5.21
N ALA A 127 -7.99 -7.55 -5.43
CA ALA A 127 -7.54 -8.46 -4.38
C ALA A 127 -6.70 -7.74 -3.31
N VAL A 128 -5.79 -6.86 -3.72
CA VAL A 128 -5.00 -6.04 -2.78
C VAL A 128 -5.90 -5.12 -1.97
N MET A 129 -6.81 -4.39 -2.61
CA MET A 129 -7.69 -3.45 -1.89
C MET A 129 -8.63 -4.17 -0.91
N MET A 130 -9.18 -5.32 -1.30
CA MET A 130 -9.93 -6.17 -0.38
C MET A 130 -9.07 -6.69 0.77
N GLY A 131 -7.81 -7.05 0.49
CA GLY A 131 -6.83 -7.45 1.48
C GLY A 131 -6.57 -6.36 2.51
N VAL A 132 -6.33 -5.12 2.07
CA VAL A 132 -6.15 -3.94 2.92
C VAL A 132 -7.37 -3.72 3.80
N LEU A 133 -8.57 -3.72 3.22
CA LEU A 133 -9.83 -3.54 3.96
C LEU A 133 -10.00 -4.59 5.06
N ARG A 134 -9.73 -5.87 4.76
CA ARG A 134 -9.84 -6.97 5.72
C ARG A 134 -8.76 -6.91 6.80
N TYR A 135 -7.51 -6.65 6.40
CA TYR A 135 -6.36 -6.63 7.29
C TYR A 135 -6.46 -5.51 8.34
N GLN A 136 -6.96 -4.34 7.93
CA GLN A 136 -7.14 -3.18 8.80
C GLN A 136 -8.50 -3.15 9.52
N GLY A 137 -9.34 -4.17 9.32
CA GLY A 137 -10.63 -4.29 9.99
C GLY A 137 -11.69 -3.27 9.53
N TYR A 138 -11.62 -2.82 8.28
CA TYR A 138 -12.68 -1.99 7.70
C TYR A 138 -13.92 -2.82 7.39
N LYS A 139 -15.12 -2.23 7.61
CA LYS A 139 -16.37 -2.82 7.12
C LYS A 139 -16.44 -2.64 5.61
N LEU A 140 -16.54 -3.75 4.89
CA LEU A 140 -17.00 -3.69 3.50
C LEU A 140 -18.45 -3.22 3.52
N SER A 141 -18.73 -2.05 2.95
CA SER A 141 -20.11 -1.65 2.70
C SER A 141 -20.70 -2.67 1.74
N ASN A 142 -21.77 -3.36 2.16
CA ASN A 142 -22.48 -4.32 1.32
C ASN A 142 -22.79 -3.67 -0.04
N ALA A 143 -22.31 -4.32 -1.10
CA ALA A 143 -22.74 -4.07 -2.47
C ALA A 143 -24.23 -4.38 -2.63
#